data_AF-A0AAE8N4U0-F1
#
_entry.id   AF-A0AAE8N4U0-F1
#
_cell.length_a   1.000
_cell.length_b   1.000
_cell.length_c   1.000
_cell.angle_alpha   90.00
_cell.angle_beta   90.00
_cell.angle_gamma   90.00
#
_symmetry.space_group_name_H-M   'P 1'
#
loop_
_entity.id
_entity.type
_entity.pdbx_description
1 polymer ?
#
loop_
_entity_poly.entity_id
_entity_poly.type
_entity_poly.pdbx_seq_one_letter_code
_entity_poly.pdbx_strand_id
1 'polypeptide(L)'
;MDRPVLPPHELLHYSAAHKVLICTTCRYAVQPGGLTRHLKDIHHIYRGKRRPYLEYAGSMELKDPKEVTPPTPAQFPVPHLPIEWGWRCSAPGCDYMCVSDKRMETHWPATHGRKGSDDRDWTAAPLQTFFRGNMLRYFTKQCIGPTSVQGRQKFNIQAVSSSMDSLEAPCPQTIGEKYLLDPLDYSILEHYLSSTSISLMLDDDALQPVWIDLVPKIALNQPFLLHGILACTALHMAHLDPLKDKTYTLRALAHQETAIPLFRHATENPTVENCDALVIFAYLLTVYSFATDMDNVSSPLLMVDDRGSEWGEKQLALPQWLHFIRAGCVMLCDVWDAIEAGPAMVLAYAWEVHMEVAEVGDGKQPYLEFFLSVIPRDSSWSAEAISAYESAATKLAESFAYVDGQDVQTWLSTWNTIGVWPARLEDSYFALLAERHPGALILLAHYCLILKPLDDLWYFHGRPAKLLASIMRALDEKWHPFIRDAVKSVIG
;
A
#
# COMPACT_ATOMS: atom_id res chain seq x y z
N MET A 1 -18.97 -1.16 19.61
CA MET A 1 -18.84 -1.56 21.03
C MET A 1 -17.37 -1.46 21.38
N ASP A 2 -17.00 -0.71 22.43
CA ASP A 2 -15.59 -0.53 22.81
C ASP A 2 -14.93 -1.91 23.05
N ARG A 3 -13.84 -2.22 22.34
CA ARG A 3 -13.01 -3.40 22.65
C ARG A 3 -12.59 -3.32 24.13
N PRO A 4 -12.65 -4.43 24.89
CA PRO A 4 -12.18 -4.44 26.26
C PRO A 4 -10.69 -4.06 26.27
N VAL A 5 -10.38 -2.94 26.94
CA VAL A 5 -9.00 -2.46 27.08
C VAL A 5 -8.27 -3.41 28.03
N LEU A 6 -7.43 -4.28 27.46
CA LEU A 6 -6.63 -5.24 28.22
C LEU A 6 -5.68 -4.50 29.17
N PRO A 7 -5.53 -4.93 30.43
CA PRO A 7 -4.59 -4.32 31.36
C PRO A 7 -3.15 -4.43 30.85
N PRO A 8 -2.23 -3.55 31.29
CA PRO A 8 -0.85 -3.49 30.77
C PRO A 8 -0.10 -4.83 30.74
N HIS A 9 -0.28 -5.68 31.75
CA HIS A 9 0.41 -6.96 31.88
C HIS A 9 -0.14 -8.06 30.95
N GLU A 10 -1.37 -7.91 30.46
CA GLU A 10 -1.97 -8.81 29.46
C GLU A 10 -1.62 -8.38 28.04
N LEU A 11 -1.55 -7.05 27.81
CA LEU A 11 -1.24 -6.47 26.50
C LEU A 11 0.26 -6.49 26.18
N LEU A 12 1.11 -6.27 27.18
CA LEU A 12 2.56 -6.10 27.02
C LEU A 12 3.32 -7.15 27.83
N HIS A 13 3.98 -8.05 27.12
CA HIS A 13 4.84 -9.08 27.67
C HIS A 13 6.29 -8.62 27.67
N TYR A 14 6.93 -8.55 28.83
CA TYR A 14 8.35 -8.23 28.94
C TYR A 14 9.22 -9.47 28.86
N SER A 15 10.07 -9.52 27.83
CA SER A 15 11.08 -10.56 27.71
C SER A 15 12.37 -10.12 28.41
N ALA A 16 12.55 -10.55 29.66
CA ALA A 16 13.75 -10.22 30.44
C ALA A 16 15.06 -10.73 29.80
N ALA A 17 15.00 -11.83 29.05
CA ALA A 17 16.15 -12.42 28.37
C ALA A 17 16.69 -11.52 27.23
N HIS A 18 15.79 -10.79 26.55
CA HIS A 18 16.13 -9.97 25.39
C HIS A 18 15.96 -8.47 25.66
N LYS A 19 15.45 -8.09 26.85
CA LYS A 19 15.15 -6.72 27.26
C LYS A 19 14.25 -6.00 26.26
N VAL A 20 13.20 -6.69 25.82
CA VAL A 20 12.21 -6.16 24.86
C VAL A 20 10.79 -6.30 25.39
N LEU A 21 9.90 -5.41 24.94
CA LEU A 21 8.49 -5.40 25.31
C LEU A 21 7.65 -5.87 24.12
N ILE A 22 7.10 -7.08 24.19
CA ILE A 22 6.31 -7.70 23.12
C ILE A 22 4.84 -7.37 23.34
N CYS A 23 4.18 -6.79 22.33
CA CYS A 23 2.72 -6.68 22.35
C CYS A 23 2.12 -8.05 22.05
N THR A 24 1.34 -8.59 22.98
CA THR A 24 0.75 -9.94 22.88
C THR A 24 -0.31 -10.02 21.80
N THR A 25 -1.01 -8.91 21.51
CA THR A 25 -2.01 -8.83 20.44
C THR A 25 -1.34 -8.66 19.07
N CYS A 26 -0.39 -7.72 18.94
CA CYS A 26 0.27 -7.45 17.66
C CYS A 26 1.39 -8.45 17.33
N ARG A 27 1.81 -9.25 18.31
CA ARG A 27 2.84 -10.30 18.20
C ARG A 27 4.19 -9.80 17.65
N TYR A 28 4.60 -8.59 18.06
CA TYR A 28 5.94 -8.05 17.81
C TYR A 28 6.40 -7.15 18.99
N ALA A 29 7.71 -6.90 19.07
CA ALA A 29 8.32 -6.04 20.08
C ALA A 29 8.12 -4.55 19.78
N VAL A 30 7.57 -3.84 20.75
CA VAL A 30 7.34 -2.41 20.72
C VAL A 30 8.58 -1.68 21.21
N GLN A 31 9.00 -0.66 20.46
CA GLN A 31 10.15 0.15 20.82
C GLN A 31 9.85 1.06 22.02
N PRO A 32 10.83 1.37 22.87
CA PRO A 32 10.64 2.27 24.02
C PRO A 32 10.05 3.63 23.62
N GLY A 33 10.61 4.27 22.57
CA GLY A 33 10.10 5.54 22.02
C GLY A 33 8.81 5.41 21.21
N GLY A 34 8.48 4.19 20.76
CA GLY A 34 7.31 3.91 19.91
C GLY A 34 6.04 3.56 20.67
N LEU A 35 6.13 3.27 21.98
CA LEU A 35 5.01 2.74 22.77
C LEU A 35 3.79 3.67 22.78
N THR A 36 4.00 4.98 22.91
CA THR A 36 2.90 5.97 22.92
C THR A 36 2.14 5.99 21.59
N ARG A 37 2.86 5.85 20.48
CA ARG A 37 2.28 5.80 19.13
C ARG A 37 1.57 4.46 18.90
N HIS A 38 2.21 3.36 19.27
CA HIS A 38 1.64 2.01 19.21
C HIS A 38 0.30 1.91 19.98
N LEU A 39 0.25 2.40 21.21
CA LEU A 39 -0.98 2.41 22.02
C LEU A 39 -2.07 3.29 21.40
N LYS A 40 -1.70 4.42 20.76
CA LYS A 40 -2.65 5.32 20.10
C LYS A 40 -3.24 4.71 18.83
N ASP A 41 -2.36 4.31 17.93
CA ASP A 41 -2.68 4.09 16.52
C ASP A 41 -3.19 2.66 16.31
N ILE A 42 -2.79 1.71 17.17
CA ILE A 42 -3.16 0.29 17.03
C ILE A 42 -4.18 -0.14 18.07
N HIS A 43 -4.01 0.28 19.34
CA HIS A 43 -4.92 -0.13 20.42
C HIS A 43 -5.98 0.92 20.77
N HIS A 44 -5.99 2.08 20.09
CA HIS A 44 -6.91 3.20 20.37
C HIS A 44 -6.92 3.62 21.85
N ILE A 45 -5.81 3.43 22.56
CA ILE A 45 -5.63 3.86 23.94
C ILE A 45 -5.16 5.31 23.88
N TYR A 46 -6.09 6.24 24.10
CA TYR A 46 -5.83 7.69 24.06
C TYR A 46 -5.17 8.20 25.34
N ARG A 47 -4.65 9.45 25.30
CA ARG A 47 -3.80 10.07 26.33
C ARG A 47 -4.31 9.86 27.77
N GLY A 48 -5.62 9.95 27.99
CA GLY A 48 -6.24 9.79 29.32
C GLY A 48 -6.11 8.39 29.94
N LYS A 49 -5.83 7.34 29.15
CA LYS A 49 -5.75 5.94 29.62
C LYS A 49 -4.34 5.31 29.47
N ARG A 50 -3.35 6.05 28.97
CA ARG A 50 -1.98 5.51 28.70
C ARG A 50 -1.09 5.36 29.92
N ARG A 51 -1.34 6.14 30.98
CA ARG A 51 -0.44 6.23 32.15
C ARG A 51 -0.03 4.85 32.71
N PRO A 52 -0.95 3.89 32.93
CA PRO A 52 -0.58 2.56 33.45
C PRO A 52 0.36 1.76 32.54
N TYR A 53 0.28 1.93 31.21
CA TYR A 53 1.14 1.23 30.25
C TYR A 53 2.54 1.83 30.21
N LEU A 54 2.65 3.16 30.32
CA LEU A 54 3.92 3.87 30.38
C LEU A 54 4.64 3.60 31.70
N GLU A 55 3.92 3.55 32.82
CA GLU A 55 4.47 3.16 34.13
C GLU A 55 4.95 1.71 34.12
N TYR A 56 4.16 0.80 33.53
CA TYR A 56 4.54 -0.61 33.38
C TYR A 56 5.81 -0.76 32.53
N ALA A 57 5.88 -0.13 31.36
CA ALA A 57 7.05 -0.17 30.51
C ALA A 57 8.27 0.55 31.11
N GLY A 58 8.06 1.67 31.82
CA GLY A 58 9.10 2.44 32.47
C GLY A 58 9.73 1.76 33.69
N SER A 59 9.07 0.74 34.24
CA SER A 59 9.63 -0.10 35.31
C SER A 59 10.63 -1.16 34.82
N MET A 60 10.83 -1.27 33.50
CA MET A 60 11.63 -2.32 32.86
C MET A 60 12.82 -1.70 32.12
N GLU A 61 13.91 -2.47 32.03
CA GLU A 61 15.07 -2.08 31.24
C GLU A 61 14.86 -2.56 29.80
N LEU A 62 14.63 -1.62 28.88
CA LEU A 62 14.40 -1.92 27.46
C LEU A 62 15.60 -1.50 26.63
N LYS A 63 16.03 -2.38 25.72
CA LYS A 63 17.08 -2.09 24.73
C LYS A 63 16.50 -1.47 23.48
N ASP A 64 17.29 -0.62 22.83
CA ASP A 64 16.98 -0.17 21.47
C ASP A 64 17.11 -1.33 20.47
N PRO A 65 16.33 -1.34 19.37
CA PRO A 65 16.31 -2.45 18.40
C PRO A 65 17.67 -2.88 17.86
N LYS A 66 18.62 -1.93 17.74
CA LYS A 66 19.99 -2.20 17.26
C LYS A 66 20.84 -2.95 18.29
N GLU A 67 20.50 -2.85 19.57
CA GLU A 67 21.24 -3.41 20.71
C GLU A 67 20.66 -4.74 21.21
N VAL A 68 19.49 -5.13 20.70
CA VAL A 68 18.85 -6.41 21.00
C VAL A 68 19.68 -7.54 20.40
N THR A 69 20.20 -8.38 21.27
CA THR A 69 20.98 -9.57 20.88
C THR A 69 20.03 -10.67 20.41
N PRO A 70 20.32 -11.34 19.28
CA PRO A 70 19.50 -12.43 18.79
C PRO A 70 19.45 -13.57 19.83
N PRO A 71 18.33 -14.30 19.92
CA PRO A 71 18.21 -15.40 20.88
C PRO A 71 19.17 -16.53 20.54
N THR A 72 19.69 -17.17 21.59
CA THR A 72 20.43 -18.42 21.41
C THR A 72 19.48 -19.51 20.90
N PRO A 73 19.97 -20.57 20.21
CA PRO A 73 19.11 -21.65 19.72
C PRO A 73 18.26 -22.34 20.79
N ALA A 74 18.68 -22.30 22.07
CA ALA A 74 17.93 -22.83 23.20
C ALA A 74 16.76 -21.93 23.66
N GLN A 75 16.72 -20.67 23.21
CA GLN A 75 15.69 -19.68 23.52
C GLN A 75 14.62 -19.57 22.41
N PHE A 76 14.68 -20.44 21.40
CA PHE A 76 13.69 -20.54 20.33
C PHE A 76 12.65 -21.64 20.64
N PRO A 77 11.35 -21.39 20.49
CA PRO A 77 10.74 -20.14 20.06
C PRO A 77 10.60 -19.14 21.20
N VAL A 78 10.77 -17.85 20.89
CA VAL A 78 10.47 -16.76 21.81
C VAL A 78 8.94 -16.67 21.98
N PRO A 79 8.42 -16.71 23.21
CA PRO A 79 6.98 -16.62 23.47
C PRO A 79 6.36 -15.34 22.89
N HIS A 80 5.08 -15.43 22.47
CA HIS A 80 4.28 -14.33 21.93
C HIS A 80 4.73 -13.74 20.57
N LEU A 81 5.76 -14.30 19.93
CA LEU A 81 6.13 -13.99 18.54
C LEU A 81 5.65 -15.10 17.59
N PRO A 82 5.19 -14.76 16.37
CA PRO A 82 4.78 -15.76 15.39
C PRO A 82 6.01 -16.50 14.85
N ILE A 83 5.86 -17.78 14.51
CA ILE A 83 6.88 -18.56 13.80
C ILE A 83 6.51 -18.55 12.32
N GLU A 84 7.39 -18.00 11.50
CA GLU A 84 7.26 -17.91 10.05
C GLU A 84 8.19 -18.93 9.39
N TRP A 85 7.82 -19.50 8.25
CA TRP A 85 8.71 -20.40 7.50
C TRP A 85 9.49 -19.60 6.47
N GLY A 86 10.82 -19.66 6.52
CA GLY A 86 11.69 -18.94 5.60
C GLY A 86 12.95 -19.71 5.25
N TRP A 87 13.92 -18.97 4.73
CA TRP A 87 15.18 -19.46 4.21
C TRP A 87 16.34 -18.98 5.04
N ARG A 88 17.27 -19.89 5.29
CA ARG A 88 18.57 -19.62 5.89
C ARG A 88 19.66 -19.87 4.86
N CYS A 89 20.59 -18.93 4.70
CA CYS A 89 21.74 -19.13 3.82
C CYS A 89 22.63 -20.27 4.35
N SER A 90 23.02 -21.18 3.46
CA SER A 90 23.88 -22.33 3.78
C SER A 90 25.37 -22.05 3.53
N ALA A 91 25.72 -20.82 3.11
CA ALA A 91 27.12 -20.45 2.85
C ALA A 91 27.95 -20.41 4.16
N PRO A 92 29.19 -20.92 4.16
CA PRO A 92 30.04 -20.92 5.35
C PRO A 92 30.26 -19.50 5.89
N GLY A 93 29.87 -19.25 7.13
CA GLY A 93 30.01 -17.94 7.78
C GLY A 93 28.95 -16.91 7.42
N CYS A 94 27.87 -17.28 6.70
CA CYS A 94 26.74 -16.41 6.45
C CYS A 94 25.58 -16.71 7.42
N ASP A 95 25.18 -15.71 8.20
CA ASP A 95 24.02 -15.78 9.11
C ASP A 95 22.76 -15.12 8.51
N TYR A 96 22.73 -14.90 7.19
CA TYR A 96 21.58 -14.28 6.53
C TYR A 96 20.36 -15.22 6.52
N MET A 97 19.22 -14.67 6.93
CA MET A 97 17.94 -15.35 6.96
C MET A 97 16.87 -14.40 6.43
N CYS A 98 15.90 -14.93 5.71
CA CYS A 98 14.77 -14.17 5.18
C CYS A 98 13.59 -15.09 4.94
N VAL A 99 12.37 -14.55 4.94
CA VAL A 99 11.15 -15.34 4.70
C VAL A 99 10.88 -15.53 3.20
N SER A 100 11.47 -14.68 2.35
CA SER A 100 11.24 -14.64 0.90
C SER A 100 12.35 -15.33 0.11
N ASP A 101 12.00 -16.21 -0.83
CA ASP A 101 12.91 -16.82 -1.80
C ASP A 101 13.71 -15.76 -2.58
N LYS A 102 13.02 -14.73 -3.08
CA LYS A 102 13.63 -13.66 -3.87
C LYS A 102 14.74 -12.93 -3.11
N ARG A 103 14.57 -12.71 -1.80
CA ARG A 103 15.61 -12.10 -0.95
C ARG A 103 16.83 -13.00 -0.80
N MET A 104 16.62 -14.32 -0.77
CA MET A 104 17.73 -15.27 -0.72
C MET A 104 18.45 -15.38 -2.07
N GLU A 105 17.69 -15.40 -3.17
CA GLU A 105 18.22 -15.41 -4.54
C GLU A 105 19.03 -14.15 -4.89
N THR A 106 18.65 -12.99 -4.35
CA THR A 106 19.38 -11.73 -4.52
C THR A 106 20.56 -11.59 -3.56
N HIS A 107 20.42 -12.09 -2.33
CA HIS A 107 21.49 -12.15 -1.34
C HIS A 107 22.72 -12.91 -1.85
N TRP A 108 22.51 -14.02 -2.56
CA TRP A 108 23.58 -14.91 -3.01
C TRP A 108 24.55 -14.27 -4.03
N PRO A 109 24.11 -13.66 -5.14
CA PRO A 109 24.97 -12.89 -6.02
C PRO A 109 25.63 -11.72 -5.30
N ALA A 110 24.87 -10.99 -4.47
CA ALA A 110 25.36 -9.78 -3.79
C ALA A 110 26.45 -10.07 -2.74
N THR A 111 26.31 -11.17 -1.99
CA THR A 111 27.18 -11.48 -0.84
C THR A 111 28.20 -12.58 -1.16
N HIS A 112 27.86 -13.49 -2.07
CA HIS A 112 28.68 -14.66 -2.43
C HIS A 112 29.19 -14.65 -3.87
N GLY A 113 28.84 -13.63 -4.67
CA GLY A 113 29.38 -13.42 -6.02
C GLY A 113 28.95 -14.46 -7.05
N ARG A 114 27.99 -15.34 -6.72
CA ARG A 114 27.41 -16.31 -7.64
C ARG A 114 25.92 -16.47 -7.42
N LYS A 115 25.20 -16.87 -8.47
CA LYS A 115 23.80 -17.25 -8.36
C LYS A 115 23.67 -18.49 -7.45
N GLY A 116 22.81 -18.39 -6.44
CA GLY A 116 22.49 -19.51 -5.56
C GLY A 116 21.56 -20.51 -6.24
N SER A 117 21.61 -21.76 -5.80
CA SER A 117 20.79 -22.87 -6.26
C SER A 117 19.95 -23.42 -5.11
N ASP A 118 18.63 -23.47 -5.34
CA ASP A 118 17.59 -23.80 -4.35
C ASP A 118 17.85 -25.07 -3.52
N ASP A 119 18.54 -26.06 -4.09
CA ASP A 119 18.76 -27.37 -3.45
C ASP A 119 20.03 -27.46 -2.57
N ARG A 120 20.94 -26.48 -2.63
CA ARG A 120 22.26 -26.57 -1.93
C ARG A 120 22.65 -25.32 -1.16
N ASP A 121 22.15 -24.16 -1.57
CA ASP A 121 22.71 -22.86 -1.20
C ASP A 121 21.92 -22.17 -0.06
N TRP A 122 20.72 -22.64 0.26
CA TRP A 122 19.96 -22.28 1.44
C TRP A 122 19.11 -23.44 1.95
N THR A 123 18.60 -23.33 3.18
CA THR A 123 17.78 -24.35 3.83
C THR A 123 16.53 -23.73 4.43
N ALA A 124 15.40 -24.45 4.34
CA ALA A 124 14.17 -24.02 4.99
C ALA A 124 14.33 -24.05 6.52
N ALA A 125 13.94 -22.97 7.19
CA ALA A 125 14.07 -22.82 8.63
C ALA A 125 12.87 -22.06 9.21
N PRO A 126 12.38 -22.45 10.40
CA PRO A 126 11.37 -21.67 11.11
C PRO A 126 12.03 -20.42 11.69
N LEU A 127 11.58 -19.24 11.28
CA LEU A 127 12.11 -17.93 11.63
C LEU A 127 11.18 -17.21 12.62
N GLN A 128 11.75 -16.37 13.47
CA GLN A 128 11.03 -15.36 14.24
C GLN A 128 11.79 -14.03 14.16
N THR A 129 11.11 -12.91 14.36
CA THR A 129 11.73 -11.58 14.46
C THR A 129 11.11 -10.81 15.62
N PHE A 130 11.90 -9.99 16.31
CA PHE A 130 11.39 -9.08 17.34
C PHE A 130 10.70 -7.87 16.72
N PHE A 131 11.26 -7.30 15.66
CA PHE A 131 10.81 -6.02 15.09
C PHE A 131 10.44 -6.18 13.61
N ARG A 132 9.57 -5.29 13.13
CA ARG A 132 9.08 -5.24 11.74
C ARG A 132 9.70 -4.05 10.97
N GLY A 133 9.55 -4.02 9.65
CA GLY A 133 10.03 -2.93 8.78
C GLY A 133 11.55 -2.89 8.63
N ASN A 134 12.15 -1.70 8.65
CA ASN A 134 13.59 -1.50 8.40
C ASN A 134 14.52 -2.07 9.49
N MET A 135 13.97 -2.62 10.58
CA MET A 135 14.72 -3.19 11.71
C MET A 135 14.55 -4.72 11.83
N LEU A 136 14.12 -5.34 10.74
CA LEU A 136 13.77 -6.75 10.68
C LEU A 136 15.03 -7.62 10.69
N ARG A 137 15.11 -8.52 11.69
CA ARG A 137 16.24 -9.43 11.89
C ARG A 137 15.70 -10.79 12.34
N TYR A 138 15.80 -11.76 11.44
CA TYR A 138 15.31 -13.12 11.71
C TYR A 138 16.30 -13.93 12.54
N PHE A 139 15.76 -14.86 13.33
CA PHE A 139 16.52 -15.87 14.06
C PHE A 139 15.77 -17.22 14.03
N THR A 140 16.51 -18.32 14.19
CA THR A 140 15.99 -19.69 14.05
C THR A 140 16.71 -20.67 14.98
N LYS A 141 16.20 -21.90 15.10
CA LYS A 141 16.88 -23.02 15.79
C LYS A 141 18.04 -23.56 14.93
N GLN A 142 19.15 -23.96 15.55
CA GLN A 142 20.18 -24.75 14.85
C GLN A 142 19.70 -26.20 14.70
N CYS A 143 19.56 -26.70 13.47
CA CYS A 143 19.47 -28.13 13.17
C CYS A 143 20.33 -28.50 11.96
N ILE A 144 20.97 -29.65 12.07
CA ILE A 144 22.00 -30.23 11.21
C ILE A 144 21.35 -30.92 10.01
N GLY A 145 21.92 -30.72 8.81
CA GLY A 145 21.89 -31.66 7.69
C GLY A 145 20.67 -31.60 6.76
N PRO A 146 20.87 -31.88 5.46
CA PRO A 146 19.87 -31.62 4.44
C PRO A 146 18.80 -32.71 4.47
N THR A 147 17.55 -32.30 4.66
CA THR A 147 16.42 -33.11 4.22
C THR A 147 15.73 -32.34 3.12
N SER A 148 15.80 -32.91 1.93
CA SER A 148 15.16 -32.44 0.71
C SER A 148 13.69 -32.13 0.98
N VAL A 149 13.32 -30.87 0.87
CA VAL A 149 11.92 -30.46 0.73
C VAL A 149 11.83 -29.79 -0.62
N GLN A 150 11.04 -30.42 -1.49
CA GLN A 150 10.88 -30.12 -2.89
C GLN A 150 10.51 -28.66 -3.12
N GLY A 151 11.23 -28.02 -4.04
CA GLY A 151 10.99 -26.65 -4.46
C GLY A 151 9.60 -26.42 -5.05
N ARG A 152 9.13 -25.17 -4.90
CA ARG A 152 8.05 -24.58 -5.71
C ARG A 152 8.60 -23.25 -6.24
N GLN A 153 8.91 -23.22 -7.54
CA GLN A 153 8.01 -22.90 -8.66
C GLN A 153 8.06 -21.40 -8.97
N LYS A 154 8.80 -21.07 -10.03
CA LYS A 154 8.52 -19.92 -10.90
C LYS A 154 7.00 -19.79 -11.08
N PHE A 155 6.49 -18.55 -11.04
CA PHE A 155 5.10 -18.17 -11.34
C PHE A 155 4.43 -19.20 -12.24
N ASN A 156 3.64 -20.08 -11.64
CA ASN A 156 2.86 -21.04 -12.40
C ASN A 156 1.42 -20.53 -12.42
N ILE A 157 1.06 -19.88 -13.52
CA ILE A 157 -0.30 -19.41 -13.81
C ILE A 157 -1.33 -20.57 -13.69
N GLN A 158 -0.88 -21.83 -13.78
CA GLN A 158 -1.70 -23.02 -13.51
C GLN A 158 -2.12 -23.22 -12.04
N ALA A 159 -1.48 -22.54 -11.07
CA ALA A 159 -1.88 -22.61 -9.65
C ALA A 159 -3.06 -21.68 -9.34
N VAL A 160 -3.17 -20.56 -10.06
CA VAL A 160 -4.36 -19.69 -10.03
C VAL A 160 -5.52 -20.44 -10.70
N SER A 161 -5.29 -21.12 -11.82
CA SER A 161 -6.34 -21.95 -12.44
C SER A 161 -6.81 -23.13 -11.58
N SER A 162 -5.91 -23.79 -10.82
CA SER A 162 -6.28 -24.95 -9.99
C SER A 162 -7.03 -24.58 -8.69
N SER A 163 -6.85 -23.36 -8.18
CA SER A 163 -7.68 -22.80 -7.10
C SER A 163 -9.01 -22.25 -7.63
N MET A 164 -9.05 -21.80 -8.88
CA MET A 164 -10.27 -21.35 -9.59
C MET A 164 -11.23 -22.50 -9.96
N ASP A 165 -10.72 -23.73 -10.18
CA ASP A 165 -11.52 -24.92 -10.53
C ASP A 165 -12.52 -25.36 -9.43
N SER A 166 -12.38 -24.84 -8.21
CA SER A 166 -13.25 -25.18 -7.07
C SER A 166 -14.50 -24.30 -6.97
N LEU A 167 -14.58 -23.23 -7.76
CA LEU A 167 -15.64 -22.23 -7.70
C LEU A 167 -16.44 -22.24 -9.00
N GLU A 168 -17.75 -22.51 -8.93
CA GLU A 168 -18.67 -22.46 -10.08
C GLU A 168 -18.53 -21.14 -10.85
N ALA A 169 -18.62 -21.19 -12.18
CA ALA A 169 -18.52 -20.01 -13.04
C ALA A 169 -19.57 -18.96 -12.63
N PRO A 170 -19.20 -17.66 -12.51
CA PRO A 170 -20.12 -16.64 -12.05
C PRO A 170 -21.14 -16.38 -13.17
N CYS A 171 -22.36 -16.90 -13.00
CA CYS A 171 -23.46 -16.49 -13.86
C CYS A 171 -24.00 -15.14 -13.37
N PRO A 172 -24.08 -14.10 -14.21
CA PRO A 172 -24.72 -12.83 -13.84
C PRO A 172 -26.16 -13.01 -13.33
N GLN A 173 -26.84 -14.08 -13.74
CA GLN A 173 -28.14 -14.48 -13.19
C GLN A 173 -28.09 -14.78 -11.70
N THR A 174 -27.09 -15.53 -11.23
CA THR A 174 -26.95 -15.89 -9.82
C THR A 174 -26.72 -14.66 -8.95
N ILE A 175 -25.86 -13.73 -9.39
CA ILE A 175 -25.63 -12.46 -8.69
C ILE A 175 -26.90 -11.61 -8.71
N GLY A 176 -27.52 -11.47 -9.89
CA GLY A 176 -28.73 -10.68 -10.10
C GLY A 176 -29.91 -11.13 -9.23
N GLU A 177 -30.15 -12.45 -9.14
CA GLU A 177 -31.22 -13.02 -8.32
C GLU A 177 -30.92 -12.89 -6.82
N LYS A 178 -29.68 -13.16 -6.40
CA LYS A 178 -29.28 -13.08 -4.98
C LYS A 178 -29.44 -11.68 -4.42
N TYR A 179 -29.04 -10.67 -5.18
CA TYR A 179 -29.05 -9.27 -4.77
C TYR A 179 -30.28 -8.50 -5.26
N LEU A 180 -31.21 -9.16 -5.96
CA LEU A 180 -32.44 -8.57 -6.50
C LEU A 180 -32.16 -7.31 -7.34
N LEU A 181 -31.18 -7.40 -8.25
CA LEU A 181 -30.76 -6.29 -9.09
C LEU A 181 -31.91 -5.82 -10.00
N ASP A 182 -32.06 -4.50 -10.13
CA ASP A 182 -32.99 -3.93 -11.10
C ASP A 182 -32.44 -4.05 -12.53
N PRO A 183 -33.24 -3.79 -13.58
CA PRO A 183 -32.80 -3.96 -14.96
C PRO A 183 -31.57 -3.10 -15.34
N LEU A 184 -31.40 -1.93 -14.71
CA LEU A 184 -30.25 -1.06 -14.96
C LEU A 184 -28.99 -1.68 -14.34
N ASP A 185 -29.05 -2.10 -13.09
CA ASP A 185 -27.91 -2.76 -12.42
C ASP A 185 -27.52 -4.07 -13.07
N TYR A 186 -28.50 -4.79 -13.64
CA TYR A 186 -28.25 -5.97 -14.44
C TYR A 186 -27.41 -5.64 -15.68
N SER A 187 -27.78 -4.58 -16.42
CA SER A 187 -27.02 -4.12 -17.58
C SER A 187 -25.62 -3.62 -17.21
N ILE A 188 -25.48 -3.00 -16.04
CA ILE A 188 -24.18 -2.57 -15.48
C ILE A 188 -23.34 -3.81 -15.18
N LEU A 189 -23.89 -4.83 -14.52
CA LEU A 189 -23.16 -6.07 -14.23
C LEU A 189 -22.75 -6.81 -15.51
N GLU A 190 -23.62 -6.89 -16.52
CA GLU A 190 -23.28 -7.47 -17.83
C GLU A 190 -22.15 -6.69 -18.52
N HIS A 191 -22.17 -5.35 -18.43
CA HIS A 191 -21.10 -4.50 -18.94
C HIS A 191 -19.79 -4.68 -18.15
N TYR A 192 -19.85 -5.00 -16.86
CA TYR A 192 -18.67 -5.34 -16.08
C TYR A 192 -17.98 -6.57 -16.66
N LEU A 193 -18.75 -7.66 -16.81
CA LEU A 193 -18.25 -8.96 -17.24
C LEU A 193 -17.69 -8.94 -18.67
N SER A 194 -18.24 -8.09 -19.53
CA SER A 194 -17.87 -8.02 -20.95
C SER A 194 -16.87 -6.93 -21.31
N SER A 195 -16.71 -5.89 -20.50
CA SER A 195 -15.92 -4.72 -20.88
C SER A 195 -15.16 -4.07 -19.73
N THR A 196 -15.82 -3.78 -18.60
CA THR A 196 -15.17 -3.00 -17.54
C THR A 196 -14.02 -3.79 -16.89
N SER A 197 -14.21 -5.08 -16.62
CA SER A 197 -13.18 -5.95 -16.05
C SER A 197 -11.86 -5.92 -16.84
N ILE A 198 -11.94 -5.81 -18.17
CA ILE A 198 -10.80 -5.69 -19.09
C ILE A 198 -10.21 -4.27 -19.04
N SER A 199 -11.07 -3.25 -19.03
CA SER A 199 -10.66 -1.83 -19.04
C SER A 199 -9.94 -1.36 -17.76
N LEU A 200 -10.12 -2.10 -16.65
CA LEU A 200 -9.43 -1.79 -15.39
C LEU A 200 -7.94 -2.14 -15.46
N MET A 201 -7.49 -2.84 -16.51
CA MET A 201 -6.12 -3.31 -16.65
C MET A 201 -5.23 -2.27 -17.33
N LEU A 202 -3.97 -2.22 -16.91
CA LEU A 202 -2.85 -1.81 -17.75
C LEU A 202 -2.11 -3.09 -18.13
N ASP A 203 -2.34 -3.61 -19.32
CA ASP A 203 -1.57 -4.61 -20.10
C ASP A 203 -0.80 -5.73 -19.35
N ASP A 204 -1.20 -6.12 -18.14
CA ASP A 204 -0.68 -7.29 -17.43
C ASP A 204 -1.66 -8.45 -17.62
N ASP A 205 -1.38 -9.26 -18.64
CA ASP A 205 -2.13 -10.48 -18.98
C ASP A 205 -2.28 -11.43 -17.78
N ALA A 206 -1.39 -11.35 -16.76
CA ALA A 206 -1.46 -12.18 -15.57
C ALA A 206 -2.63 -11.81 -14.63
N LEU A 207 -3.14 -10.56 -14.70
CA LEU A 207 -4.23 -10.06 -13.86
C LEU A 207 -5.62 -10.29 -14.46
N GLN A 208 -5.74 -10.58 -15.76
CA GLN A 208 -7.04 -10.77 -16.41
C GLN A 208 -7.97 -11.78 -15.71
N PRO A 209 -7.50 -12.99 -15.33
CA PRO A 209 -8.36 -13.99 -14.69
C PRO A 209 -8.91 -13.54 -13.33
N VAL A 210 -8.19 -12.65 -12.64
CA VAL A 210 -8.62 -12.10 -11.35
C VAL A 210 -9.89 -11.26 -11.56
N TRP A 211 -9.87 -10.32 -12.48
CA TRP A 211 -10.97 -9.37 -12.64
C TRP A 211 -12.18 -9.94 -13.37
N ILE A 212 -11.97 -10.84 -14.33
CA ILE A 212 -13.04 -11.44 -15.11
C ILE A 212 -13.75 -12.53 -14.29
N ASP A 213 -12.99 -13.44 -13.65
CA ASP A 213 -13.58 -14.63 -13.04
C ASP A 213 -13.64 -14.55 -11.51
N LEU A 214 -12.54 -14.15 -10.86
CA LEU A 214 -12.44 -14.22 -9.40
C LEU A 214 -13.28 -13.13 -8.71
N VAL A 215 -13.14 -11.87 -9.15
CA VAL A 215 -13.78 -10.72 -8.50
C VAL A 215 -15.31 -10.87 -8.42
N PRO A 216 -16.03 -11.26 -9.49
CA PRO A 216 -17.47 -11.56 -9.39
C PRO A 216 -17.81 -12.69 -8.43
N LYS A 217 -16.99 -13.76 -8.38
CA LYS A 217 -17.19 -14.89 -7.47
C LYS A 217 -17.06 -14.46 -6.00
N ILE A 218 -16.10 -13.60 -5.68
CA ILE A 218 -15.96 -13.05 -4.33
C ILE A 218 -17.15 -12.11 -4.02
N ALA A 219 -17.57 -11.29 -5.00
CA ALA A 219 -18.69 -10.36 -4.85
C ALA A 219 -20.02 -11.05 -4.55
N LEU A 220 -20.21 -12.32 -4.96
CA LEU A 220 -21.39 -13.12 -4.60
C LEU A 220 -21.65 -13.11 -3.09
N ASN A 221 -20.62 -13.11 -2.25
CA ASN A 221 -20.77 -13.18 -0.78
C ASN A 221 -20.35 -11.89 -0.07
N GLN A 222 -19.96 -10.86 -0.82
CA GLN A 222 -19.39 -9.62 -0.28
C GLN A 222 -20.15 -8.42 -0.85
N PRO A 223 -21.24 -7.96 -0.19
CA PRO A 223 -22.14 -6.95 -0.72
C PRO A 223 -21.45 -5.61 -1.04
N PHE A 224 -20.50 -5.18 -0.20
CA PHE A 224 -19.73 -3.95 -0.45
C PHE A 224 -18.91 -4.05 -1.74
N LEU A 225 -18.35 -5.23 -2.03
CA LEU A 225 -17.58 -5.47 -3.23
C LEU A 225 -18.46 -5.40 -4.49
N LEU A 226 -19.65 -6.01 -4.44
CA LEU A 226 -20.61 -5.91 -5.55
C LEU A 226 -20.97 -4.45 -5.85
N HIS A 227 -21.28 -3.66 -4.81
CA HIS A 227 -21.58 -2.25 -5.02
C HIS A 227 -20.38 -1.46 -5.57
N GLY A 228 -19.15 -1.79 -5.16
CA GLY A 228 -17.94 -1.22 -5.74
C GLY A 228 -17.77 -1.54 -7.23
N ILE A 229 -18.07 -2.79 -7.63
CA ILE A 229 -18.07 -3.22 -9.03
C ILE A 229 -19.07 -2.39 -9.83
N LEU A 230 -20.33 -2.35 -9.38
CA LEU A 230 -21.40 -1.63 -10.07
C LEU A 230 -21.11 -0.12 -10.14
N ALA A 231 -20.52 0.46 -9.09
CA ALA A 231 -20.16 1.87 -9.06
C ALA A 231 -19.10 2.21 -10.12
N CYS A 232 -17.99 1.46 -10.17
CA CYS A 232 -16.95 1.66 -11.17
C CYS A 232 -17.47 1.43 -12.60
N THR A 233 -18.28 0.40 -12.79
CA THR A 233 -18.84 0.08 -14.11
C THR A 233 -19.82 1.13 -14.61
N ALA A 234 -20.65 1.68 -13.73
CA ALA A 234 -21.51 2.79 -14.10
C ALA A 234 -20.68 4.00 -14.57
N LEU A 235 -19.58 4.35 -13.91
CA LEU A 235 -18.69 5.43 -14.38
C LEU A 235 -18.01 5.10 -15.72
N HIS A 236 -17.62 3.85 -15.94
CA HIS A 236 -17.09 3.44 -17.25
C HIS A 236 -18.14 3.59 -18.36
N MET A 237 -19.39 3.20 -18.10
CA MET A 237 -20.50 3.41 -19.03
C MET A 237 -20.81 4.90 -19.25
N ALA A 238 -20.68 5.73 -18.21
CA ALA A 238 -20.82 7.18 -18.31
C ALA A 238 -19.77 7.79 -19.26
N HIS A 239 -18.52 7.32 -19.16
CA HIS A 239 -17.44 7.72 -20.05
C HIS A 239 -17.69 7.32 -21.51
N LEU A 240 -18.22 6.10 -21.75
CA LEU A 240 -18.50 5.59 -23.09
C LEU A 240 -19.78 6.17 -23.73
N ASP A 241 -20.77 6.56 -22.92
CA ASP A 241 -22.03 7.16 -23.37
C ASP A 241 -22.30 8.53 -22.70
N PRO A 242 -21.68 9.62 -23.21
CA PRO A 242 -21.83 10.96 -22.65
C PRO A 242 -23.28 11.48 -22.62
N LEU A 243 -24.20 10.91 -23.41
CA LEU A 243 -25.60 11.31 -23.40
C LEU A 243 -26.33 10.83 -22.14
N LYS A 244 -25.87 9.73 -21.55
CA LYS A 244 -26.44 9.14 -20.33
C LYS A 244 -25.53 9.29 -19.10
N ASP A 245 -24.41 10.01 -19.25
CA ASP A 245 -23.43 10.26 -18.20
C ASP A 245 -24.09 10.55 -16.84
N LYS A 246 -24.98 11.55 -16.77
CA LYS A 246 -25.68 11.92 -15.52
C LYS A 246 -26.41 10.75 -14.85
N THR A 247 -27.08 9.90 -15.63
CA THR A 247 -27.82 8.75 -15.11
C THR A 247 -26.87 7.74 -14.49
N TYR A 248 -25.80 7.39 -15.20
CA TYR A 248 -24.83 6.43 -14.72
C TYR A 248 -23.99 6.97 -13.57
N THR A 249 -23.58 8.24 -13.61
CA THR A 249 -22.84 8.92 -12.54
C THR A 249 -23.67 9.00 -11.25
N LEU A 250 -24.98 9.30 -11.34
CA LEU A 250 -25.87 9.22 -10.18
C LEU A 250 -26.02 7.78 -9.65
N ARG A 251 -26.08 6.79 -10.55
CA ARG A 251 -26.15 5.38 -10.14
C ARG A 251 -24.87 4.92 -9.45
N ALA A 252 -23.71 5.35 -9.97
CA ALA A 252 -22.42 5.09 -9.37
C ALA A 252 -22.34 5.64 -7.93
N LEU A 253 -22.79 6.88 -7.74
CA LEU A 253 -22.85 7.51 -6.42
C LEU A 253 -23.73 6.72 -5.44
N ALA A 254 -24.92 6.30 -5.86
CA ALA A 254 -25.83 5.54 -5.00
C ALA A 254 -25.22 4.20 -4.54
N HIS A 255 -24.53 3.49 -5.43
CA HIS A 255 -23.80 2.28 -5.05
C HIS A 255 -22.63 2.58 -4.13
N GLN A 256 -21.89 3.66 -4.36
CA GLN A 256 -20.79 4.05 -3.50
C GLN A 256 -21.26 4.40 -2.07
N GLU A 257 -22.36 5.14 -1.93
CA GLU A 257 -22.98 5.47 -0.63
C GLU A 257 -23.41 4.22 0.14
N THR A 258 -23.81 3.17 -0.58
CA THR A 258 -24.15 1.86 0.02
C THR A 258 -22.91 1.05 0.38
N ALA A 259 -21.88 1.07 -0.47
CA ALA A 259 -20.68 0.27 -0.29
C ALA A 259 -19.82 0.73 0.90
N ILE A 260 -19.63 2.04 1.07
CA ILE A 260 -18.67 2.60 2.03
C ILE A 260 -18.96 2.21 3.49
N PRO A 261 -20.20 2.30 4.02
CA PRO A 261 -20.49 1.88 5.38
C PRO A 261 -20.22 0.38 5.62
N LEU A 262 -20.58 -0.45 4.63
CA LEU A 262 -20.37 -1.90 4.67
C LEU A 262 -18.88 -2.24 4.64
N PHE A 263 -18.12 -1.59 3.76
CA PHE A 263 -16.68 -1.71 3.68
C PHE A 263 -16.01 -1.30 4.99
N ARG A 264 -16.41 -0.15 5.58
CA ARG A 264 -15.88 0.31 6.87
C ARG A 264 -16.09 -0.73 7.96
N HIS A 265 -17.29 -1.31 8.05
CA HIS A 265 -17.57 -2.35 9.02
C HIS A 265 -16.69 -3.61 8.81
N ALA A 266 -16.46 -3.99 7.56
CA ALA A 266 -15.58 -5.10 7.21
C ALA A 266 -14.11 -4.80 7.56
N THR A 267 -13.63 -3.55 7.35
CA THR A 267 -12.26 -3.14 7.71
C THR A 267 -11.99 -3.13 9.21
N GLU A 268 -13.02 -2.95 10.05
CA GLU A 268 -12.89 -3.05 11.52
C GLU A 268 -12.71 -4.51 12.00
N ASN A 269 -13.09 -5.48 11.16
CA ASN A 269 -13.08 -6.91 11.46
C ASN A 269 -12.53 -7.71 10.26
N PRO A 270 -11.24 -7.56 9.92
CA PRO A 270 -10.62 -8.32 8.86
C PRO A 270 -10.58 -9.81 9.25
N THR A 271 -11.02 -10.67 8.34
CA THR A 271 -11.00 -12.14 8.48
C THR A 271 -10.47 -12.78 7.21
N VAL A 272 -10.13 -14.07 7.27
CA VAL A 272 -9.66 -14.83 6.10
C VAL A 272 -10.73 -14.90 5.00
N GLU A 273 -12.02 -14.78 5.36
CA GLU A 273 -13.14 -14.86 4.42
C GLU A 273 -13.45 -13.53 3.71
N ASN A 274 -12.99 -12.39 4.25
CA ASN A 274 -13.27 -11.07 3.68
C ASN A 274 -12.01 -10.32 3.19
N CYS A 275 -10.80 -10.80 3.52
CA CYS A 275 -9.56 -10.08 3.26
C CYS A 275 -9.31 -9.83 1.77
N ASP A 276 -9.58 -10.81 0.91
CA ASP A 276 -9.46 -10.64 -0.55
C ASP A 276 -10.40 -9.54 -1.04
N ALA A 277 -11.65 -9.55 -0.57
CA ALA A 277 -12.65 -8.55 -0.95
C ALA A 277 -12.29 -7.14 -0.48
N LEU A 278 -11.65 -7.01 0.69
CA LEU A 278 -11.16 -5.73 1.19
C LEU A 278 -10.11 -5.12 0.27
N VAL A 279 -9.13 -5.92 -0.19
CA VAL A 279 -8.08 -5.45 -1.11
C VAL A 279 -8.65 -5.10 -2.48
N ILE A 280 -9.51 -5.97 -3.03
CA ILE A 280 -10.15 -5.72 -4.33
C ILE A 280 -11.00 -4.44 -4.27
N PHE A 281 -11.79 -4.27 -3.21
CA PHE A 281 -12.62 -3.07 -3.06
C PHE A 281 -11.76 -1.80 -2.92
N ALA A 282 -10.62 -1.86 -2.23
CA ALA A 282 -9.71 -0.72 -2.15
C ALA A 282 -9.13 -0.31 -3.52
N TYR A 283 -8.87 -1.29 -4.38
CA TYR A 283 -8.50 -1.02 -5.78
C TYR A 283 -9.63 -0.30 -6.52
N LEU A 284 -10.85 -0.85 -6.45
CA LEU A 284 -12.03 -0.25 -7.10
C LEU A 284 -12.31 1.15 -6.55
N LEU A 285 -12.12 1.38 -5.25
CA LEU A 285 -12.26 2.70 -4.63
C LEU A 285 -11.28 3.73 -5.21
N THR A 286 -10.06 3.31 -5.55
CA THR A 286 -9.06 4.18 -6.20
C THR A 286 -9.53 4.57 -7.60
N VAL A 287 -9.98 3.59 -8.39
CA VAL A 287 -10.53 3.83 -9.74
C VAL A 287 -11.75 4.74 -9.68
N TYR A 288 -12.70 4.46 -8.80
CA TYR A 288 -13.89 5.27 -8.59
C TYR A 288 -13.53 6.72 -8.22
N SER A 289 -12.58 6.89 -7.29
CA SER A 289 -12.14 8.22 -6.85
C SER A 289 -11.55 9.01 -8.01
N PHE A 290 -10.71 8.38 -8.83
CA PHE A 290 -10.11 9.01 -10.00
C PHE A 290 -11.14 9.38 -11.08
N ALA A 291 -12.06 8.46 -11.39
CA ALA A 291 -13.11 8.69 -12.37
C ALA A 291 -14.06 9.83 -11.95
N THR A 292 -14.50 9.88 -10.69
CA THR A 292 -15.41 10.94 -10.20
C THR A 292 -14.74 12.31 -10.06
N ASP A 293 -13.45 12.32 -9.76
CA ASP A 293 -12.68 13.55 -9.64
C ASP A 293 -12.46 14.26 -10.99
N MET A 294 -12.71 13.59 -12.12
CA MET A 294 -12.53 14.16 -13.47
C MET A 294 -13.39 15.40 -13.72
N ASP A 295 -14.56 15.49 -13.09
CA ASP A 295 -15.54 16.56 -13.26
C ASP A 295 -15.61 17.52 -12.06
N ASN A 296 -14.92 17.19 -10.96
CA ASN A 296 -15.02 17.96 -9.73
C ASN A 296 -13.89 19.00 -9.60
N VAL A 297 -14.27 20.28 -9.57
CA VAL A 297 -13.38 21.43 -9.31
C VAL A 297 -12.80 21.40 -7.88
N SER A 298 -13.43 20.65 -6.97
CA SER A 298 -13.16 20.65 -5.52
C SER A 298 -11.94 19.83 -5.08
N SER A 299 -11.39 18.96 -5.95
CA SER A 299 -10.20 18.14 -5.65
C SER A 299 -9.04 18.48 -6.61
N PRO A 300 -8.53 19.72 -6.66
CA PRO A 300 -7.62 20.16 -7.72
C PRO A 300 -6.20 19.60 -7.61
N LEU A 301 -5.80 19.09 -6.43
CA LEU A 301 -4.41 18.67 -6.14
C LEU A 301 -4.22 17.17 -6.01
N LEU A 302 -5.23 16.34 -6.33
CA LEU A 302 -5.23 14.87 -6.29
C LEU A 302 -4.99 14.21 -4.91
N MET A 303 -4.16 14.79 -4.05
CA MET A 303 -3.66 14.19 -2.80
C MET A 303 -4.18 14.86 -1.52
N VAL A 304 -4.96 15.93 -1.65
CA VAL A 304 -5.59 16.66 -0.54
C VAL A 304 -7.04 16.93 -0.92
N ASP A 305 -7.95 16.70 0.02
CA ASP A 305 -9.37 17.04 -0.11
C ASP A 305 -9.63 18.42 0.49
N ASP A 306 -10.38 19.28 -0.21
CA ASP A 306 -10.74 20.64 0.24
C ASP A 306 -12.03 20.64 1.10
N ARG A 307 -12.67 19.48 1.31
CA ARG A 307 -13.96 19.32 2.01
C ARG A 307 -13.93 19.52 3.54
N GLY A 308 -13.04 20.35 4.07
CA GLY A 308 -12.80 20.47 5.51
C GLY A 308 -12.52 21.87 6.03
N SER A 309 -13.36 22.86 5.73
CA SER A 309 -13.33 24.17 6.41
C SER A 309 -14.67 24.64 6.98
N GLU A 310 -15.68 23.76 7.07
CA GLU A 310 -17.00 24.15 7.59
C GLU A 310 -17.05 24.28 9.13
N TRP A 311 -16.09 23.71 9.88
CA TRP A 311 -16.13 23.64 11.36
C TRP A 311 -14.82 24.00 12.07
N GLY A 312 -14.01 24.92 11.51
CA GLY A 312 -12.99 25.66 12.26
C GLY A 312 -11.71 24.91 12.69
N GLU A 313 -11.63 23.59 12.56
CA GLU A 313 -10.36 22.84 12.71
C GLU A 313 -9.79 22.52 11.32
N LYS A 314 -8.61 23.08 10.99
CA LYS A 314 -7.80 22.68 9.82
C LYS A 314 -7.25 21.27 10.04
N GLN A 315 -8.09 20.25 9.93
CA GLN A 315 -7.62 18.87 9.92
C GLN A 315 -7.20 18.53 8.48
N LEU A 316 -6.00 17.97 8.32
CA LEU A 316 -5.51 17.50 7.03
C LEU A 316 -6.46 16.40 6.51
N ALA A 317 -7.19 16.70 5.44
CA ALA A 317 -8.08 15.75 4.79
C ALA A 317 -7.36 15.10 3.60
N LEU A 318 -7.07 13.81 3.71
CA LEU A 318 -6.55 13.00 2.62
C LEU A 318 -7.71 12.29 1.91
N PRO A 319 -7.64 12.10 0.58
CA PRO A 319 -8.58 11.25 -0.14
C PRO A 319 -8.64 9.85 0.46
N GLN A 320 -9.83 9.22 0.43
CA GLN A 320 -10.06 7.92 1.05
C GLN A 320 -9.14 6.82 0.47
N TRP A 321 -8.90 6.84 -0.84
CA TRP A 321 -7.97 5.92 -1.49
C TRP A 321 -6.56 6.04 -0.89
N LEU A 322 -6.07 7.26 -0.70
CA LEU A 322 -4.72 7.51 -0.19
C LEU A 322 -4.61 7.13 1.30
N HIS A 323 -5.65 7.41 2.08
CA HIS A 323 -5.73 6.95 3.46
C HIS A 323 -5.65 5.42 3.53
N PHE A 324 -6.43 4.73 2.71
CA PHE A 324 -6.46 3.27 2.71
C PHE A 324 -5.12 2.67 2.25
N ILE A 325 -4.44 3.26 1.28
CA ILE A 325 -3.10 2.79 0.86
C ILE A 325 -2.08 2.92 2.00
N ARG A 326 -2.10 4.06 2.70
CA ARG A 326 -1.17 4.36 3.78
C ARG A 326 -1.46 3.58 5.06
N ALA A 327 -2.73 3.34 5.36
CA ALA A 327 -3.19 2.61 6.54
C ALA A 327 -3.37 1.10 6.28
N GLY A 328 -3.44 0.68 5.01
CA GLY A 328 -3.84 -0.65 4.57
C GLY A 328 -2.94 -1.76 5.08
N CYS A 329 -1.62 -1.51 5.09
CA CYS A 329 -0.66 -2.44 5.67
C CYS A 329 -0.95 -2.71 7.17
N VAL A 330 -1.45 -1.72 7.92
CA VAL A 330 -1.82 -1.90 9.34
C VAL A 330 -3.21 -2.54 9.47
N MET A 331 -4.17 -2.15 8.63
CA MET A 331 -5.54 -2.67 8.68
C MET A 331 -5.62 -4.15 8.31
N LEU A 332 -4.76 -4.61 7.39
CA LEU A 332 -4.76 -5.99 6.89
C LEU A 332 -3.61 -6.83 7.45
N CYS A 333 -2.80 -6.28 8.36
CA CYS A 333 -1.62 -6.95 8.95
C CYS A 333 -1.91 -8.36 9.49
N ASP A 334 -3.07 -8.55 10.12
CA ASP A 334 -3.43 -9.83 10.77
C ASP A 334 -3.90 -10.90 9.77
N VAL A 335 -4.22 -10.50 8.53
CA VAL A 335 -4.74 -11.36 7.46
C VAL A 335 -3.88 -11.31 6.19
N TRP A 336 -2.73 -10.63 6.22
CA TRP A 336 -1.89 -10.40 5.05
C TRP A 336 -1.39 -11.72 4.45
N ASP A 337 -0.90 -12.62 5.29
CA ASP A 337 -0.48 -13.98 4.88
C ASP A 337 -1.60 -14.74 4.17
N ALA A 338 -2.85 -14.52 4.57
CA ALA A 338 -4.01 -15.16 3.94
C ALA A 338 -4.33 -14.56 2.56
N ILE A 339 -4.07 -13.27 2.35
CA ILE A 339 -4.21 -12.62 1.04
C ILE A 339 -3.07 -13.10 0.11
N GLU A 340 -1.85 -13.21 0.62
CA GLU A 340 -0.69 -13.70 -0.15
C GLU A 340 -0.81 -15.17 -0.57
N ALA A 341 -1.45 -15.99 0.28
CA ALA A 341 -1.80 -17.37 -0.03
C ALA A 341 -3.15 -17.51 -0.75
N GLY A 342 -3.90 -16.41 -0.84
CA GLY A 342 -5.27 -16.35 -1.29
C GLY A 342 -5.41 -16.07 -2.78
N PRO A 343 -6.63 -16.11 -3.30
CA PRO A 343 -6.88 -15.89 -4.71
C PRO A 343 -6.61 -14.43 -5.14
N ALA A 344 -6.57 -13.46 -4.22
CA ALA A 344 -6.19 -12.07 -4.52
C ALA A 344 -4.67 -11.81 -4.36
N MET A 345 -3.84 -12.84 -4.27
CA MET A 345 -2.38 -12.70 -4.07
C MET A 345 -1.71 -11.71 -5.04
N VAL A 346 -2.13 -11.67 -6.31
CA VAL A 346 -1.53 -10.78 -7.32
C VAL A 346 -1.75 -9.30 -6.96
N LEU A 347 -2.88 -8.97 -6.35
CA LEU A 347 -3.16 -7.62 -5.87
C LEU A 347 -2.35 -7.27 -4.61
N ALA A 348 -2.06 -8.25 -3.74
CA ALA A 348 -1.15 -8.05 -2.61
C ALA A 348 0.29 -7.80 -3.06
N TYR A 349 0.76 -8.52 -4.09
CA TYR A 349 2.09 -8.26 -4.68
C TYR A 349 2.19 -6.88 -5.32
N ALA A 350 1.13 -6.44 -6.02
CA ALA A 350 1.06 -5.06 -6.51
C ALA A 350 1.09 -4.07 -5.33
N TRP A 351 0.43 -4.40 -4.22
CA TRP A 351 0.36 -3.55 -3.02
C TRP A 351 1.73 -3.17 -2.46
N GLU A 352 2.64 -4.14 -2.44
CA GLU A 352 3.99 -4.01 -1.93
C GLU A 352 4.97 -3.60 -3.02
N VAL A 353 4.89 -2.33 -3.47
CA VAL A 353 5.95 -1.75 -4.31
C VAL A 353 7.24 -1.67 -3.48
N HIS A 354 7.98 -2.78 -3.41
CA HIS A 354 9.34 -2.81 -2.94
C HIS A 354 10.17 -2.15 -4.01
N MET A 355 10.35 -0.83 -3.91
CA MET A 355 11.52 -0.22 -4.52
C MET A 355 12.71 -0.90 -3.84
N GLU A 356 13.26 -1.94 -4.47
CA GLU A 356 14.60 -2.39 -4.16
C GLU A 356 15.42 -1.10 -4.18
N VAL A 357 16.07 -0.78 -3.05
CA VAL A 357 17.06 0.28 -3.04
C VAL A 357 18.08 -0.20 -4.04
N ALA A 358 17.91 0.20 -5.31
CA ALA A 358 18.97 0.12 -6.29
C ALA A 358 20.14 0.70 -5.54
N GLU A 359 21.19 -0.11 -5.31
CA GLU A 359 22.42 0.38 -4.72
C GLU A 359 22.66 1.71 -5.42
N VAL A 360 22.57 2.80 -4.66
CA VAL A 360 22.79 4.13 -5.19
C VAL A 360 24.23 4.05 -5.63
N GLY A 361 24.42 3.69 -6.91
CA GLY A 361 25.68 3.81 -7.56
C GLY A 361 26.10 5.24 -7.28
N ASP A 362 27.37 5.43 -7.02
CA ASP A 362 28.02 6.69 -6.65
C ASP A 362 27.84 7.83 -7.70
N GLY A 363 26.88 7.68 -8.62
CA GLY A 363 26.36 8.67 -9.53
C GLY A 363 25.41 9.65 -8.82
N LYS A 364 25.68 10.93 -9.07
CA LYS A 364 24.81 12.06 -8.76
C LYS A 364 23.36 11.74 -9.08
N GLN A 365 22.43 12.00 -8.15
CA GLN A 365 20.99 11.97 -8.41
C GLN A 365 20.57 13.33 -8.99
N PRO A 366 20.45 13.49 -10.32
CA PRO A 366 20.21 14.80 -10.93
C PRO A 366 18.87 15.40 -10.48
N TYR A 367 17.84 14.56 -10.29
CA TYR A 367 16.55 15.00 -9.76
C TYR A 367 16.63 15.51 -8.33
N LEU A 368 17.40 14.84 -7.46
CA LEU A 368 17.56 15.28 -6.07
C LEU A 368 18.33 16.60 -5.99
N GLU A 369 19.45 16.73 -6.72
CA GLU A 369 20.20 17.99 -6.79
C GLU A 369 19.31 19.14 -7.28
N PHE A 370 18.49 18.89 -8.29
CA PHE A 370 17.52 19.85 -8.80
C PHE A 370 16.47 20.23 -7.73
N PHE A 371 15.82 19.26 -7.07
CA PHE A 371 14.82 19.56 -6.05
C PHE A 371 15.41 20.31 -4.85
N LEU A 372 16.60 19.94 -4.38
CA LEU A 372 17.26 20.67 -3.29
C LEU A 372 17.65 22.10 -3.69
N SER A 373 17.87 22.37 -4.99
CA SER A 373 18.15 23.73 -5.49
C SER A 373 16.95 24.68 -5.39
N VAL A 374 15.73 24.15 -5.23
CA VAL A 374 14.49 24.94 -5.07
C VAL A 374 14.45 25.65 -3.72
N ILE A 375 15.14 25.10 -2.70
CA ILE A 375 15.09 25.64 -1.34
C ILE A 375 15.68 27.06 -1.34
N PRO A 376 14.89 28.08 -0.95
CA PRO A 376 15.34 29.47 -0.96
C PRO A 376 16.51 29.69 0.01
N ARG A 377 17.50 30.50 -0.43
CA ARG A 377 18.64 30.90 0.42
C ARG A 377 18.31 32.03 1.40
N ASP A 378 17.16 32.67 1.24
CA ASP A 378 16.73 33.82 2.04
C ASP A 378 16.00 33.43 3.34
N SER A 379 16.02 32.14 3.69
CA SER A 379 15.34 31.59 4.88
C SER A 379 13.84 31.88 4.94
N SER A 380 13.19 32.07 3.77
CA SER A 380 11.73 32.27 3.69
C SER A 380 10.91 31.04 4.09
N TRP A 381 11.52 29.84 4.12
CA TRP A 381 10.88 28.61 4.57
C TRP A 381 11.32 28.27 6.00
N SER A 382 10.40 27.75 6.81
CA SER A 382 10.75 27.27 8.16
C SER A 382 11.60 26.00 8.11
N ALA A 383 12.30 25.70 9.20
CA ALA A 383 13.11 24.48 9.30
C ALA A 383 12.25 23.20 9.16
N GLU A 384 11.03 23.24 9.69
CA GLU A 384 10.06 22.14 9.59
C GLU A 384 9.59 21.95 8.14
N ALA A 385 9.31 23.04 7.43
CA ALA A 385 8.91 23.01 6.02
C ALA A 385 10.04 22.47 5.14
N ILE A 386 11.29 22.90 5.40
CA ILE A 386 12.47 22.39 4.71
C ILE A 386 12.63 20.89 4.95
N SER A 387 12.58 20.43 6.20
CA SER A 387 12.73 19.01 6.54
C SER A 387 11.65 18.14 5.88
N ALA A 388 10.39 18.58 5.90
CA ALA A 388 9.29 17.87 5.26
C ALA A 388 9.44 17.86 3.71
N TYR A 389 9.88 18.97 3.12
CA TYR A 389 10.17 19.07 1.70
C TYR A 389 11.32 18.16 1.27
N GLU A 390 12.46 18.20 1.97
CA GLU A 390 13.64 17.37 1.67
C GLU A 390 13.29 15.88 1.71
N SER A 391 12.58 15.44 2.75
CA SER A 391 12.12 14.05 2.87
C SER A 391 11.24 13.62 1.68
N ALA A 392 10.33 14.50 1.23
CA ALA A 392 9.48 14.23 0.07
C ALA A 392 10.25 14.27 -1.27
N ALA A 393 11.21 15.18 -1.40
CA ALA A 393 12.07 15.34 -2.57
C ALA A 393 13.00 14.15 -2.77
N THR A 394 13.63 13.65 -1.71
CA THR A 394 14.43 12.42 -1.75
C THR A 394 13.60 11.25 -2.22
N LYS A 395 12.41 11.05 -1.64
CA LYS A 395 11.51 9.96 -2.04
C LYS A 395 11.09 10.07 -3.50
N LEU A 396 10.83 11.28 -4.01
CA LEU A 396 10.46 11.51 -5.43
C LEU A 396 11.64 11.26 -6.37
N ALA A 397 12.85 11.69 -6.01
CA ALA A 397 14.05 11.43 -6.80
C ALA A 397 14.35 9.93 -6.90
N GLU A 398 14.16 9.19 -5.80
CA GLU A 398 14.23 7.72 -5.81
C GLU A 398 13.14 7.11 -6.70
N SER A 399 11.92 7.67 -6.71
CA SER A 399 10.85 7.24 -7.61
C SER A 399 11.25 7.38 -9.07
N PHE A 400 11.82 8.52 -9.47
CA PHE A 400 12.30 8.74 -10.83
C PHE A 400 13.41 7.76 -11.20
N ALA A 401 14.41 7.56 -10.33
CA ALA A 401 15.49 6.61 -10.56
C ALA A 401 14.98 5.17 -10.70
N TYR A 402 13.96 4.80 -9.92
CA TYR A 402 13.31 3.50 -10.03
C TYR A 402 12.56 3.39 -11.38
N VAL A 403 11.74 4.39 -11.75
CA VAL A 403 10.95 4.40 -13.01
C VAL A 403 11.86 4.34 -14.24
N ASP A 404 12.93 5.12 -14.26
CA ASP A 404 13.88 5.20 -15.37
C ASP A 404 14.62 3.86 -15.60
N GLY A 405 14.75 3.03 -14.56
CA GLY A 405 15.42 1.74 -14.62
C GLY A 405 14.56 0.59 -15.13
N GLN A 406 13.29 0.84 -15.47
CA GLN A 406 12.30 -0.23 -15.67
C GLN A 406 11.62 -0.14 -17.03
N ASP A 407 11.18 -1.29 -17.52
CA ASP A 407 10.42 -1.34 -18.75
C ASP A 407 8.99 -0.83 -18.49
N VAL A 408 8.60 0.21 -19.22
CA VAL A 408 7.33 0.92 -19.02
C VAL A 408 6.14 -0.03 -19.20
N GLN A 409 6.22 -0.98 -20.13
CA GLN A 409 5.11 -1.91 -20.40
C GLN A 409 4.83 -2.86 -19.24
N THR A 410 5.87 -3.27 -18.50
CA THR A 410 5.73 -4.19 -17.36
C THR A 410 5.56 -3.47 -16.03
N TRP A 411 6.13 -2.28 -15.86
CA TRP A 411 5.94 -1.50 -14.63
C TRP A 411 4.54 -0.88 -14.57
N LEU A 412 4.02 -0.34 -15.67
CA LEU A 412 2.94 0.63 -15.61
C LEU A 412 1.66 0.03 -15.03
N SER A 413 1.34 0.40 -13.79
CA SER A 413 0.07 0.13 -13.14
C SER A 413 -0.33 1.33 -12.30
N THR A 414 -1.64 1.55 -12.13
CA THR A 414 -2.16 2.57 -11.19
C THR A 414 -1.55 2.40 -9.80
N TRP A 415 -1.34 1.16 -9.37
CA TRP A 415 -0.78 0.87 -8.06
C TRP A 415 0.70 1.20 -7.93
N ASN A 416 1.52 0.83 -8.93
CA ASN A 416 2.94 1.13 -8.93
C ASN A 416 3.15 2.65 -8.93
N THR A 417 2.37 3.36 -9.73
CA THR A 417 2.38 4.83 -9.80
C THR A 417 2.00 5.50 -8.49
N ILE A 418 1.06 4.94 -7.72
CA ILE A 418 0.65 5.50 -6.42
C ILE A 418 1.58 5.06 -5.27
N GLY A 419 2.09 3.82 -5.34
CA GLY A 419 2.96 3.23 -4.33
C GLY A 419 4.35 3.85 -4.33
N VAL A 420 4.86 4.22 -5.51
CA VAL A 420 6.24 4.73 -5.70
C VAL A 420 6.52 6.05 -4.99
N TRP A 421 5.51 6.93 -4.83
CA TRP A 421 5.69 8.21 -4.13
C TRP A 421 4.56 8.56 -3.15
N PRO A 422 3.28 8.75 -3.56
CA PRO A 422 2.21 9.17 -2.64
C PRO A 422 2.09 8.35 -1.35
N ALA A 423 2.19 7.02 -1.45
CA ALA A 423 2.08 6.13 -0.30
C ALA A 423 3.18 6.33 0.75
N ARG A 424 4.36 6.81 0.34
CA ARG A 424 5.60 6.89 1.16
C ARG A 424 5.78 8.25 1.87
N LEU A 425 4.91 9.22 1.58
CA LEU A 425 5.02 10.57 2.10
C LEU A 425 4.67 10.66 3.58
N GLU A 426 5.07 11.74 4.23
CA GLU A 426 4.73 12.00 5.63
C GLU A 426 3.58 13.01 5.72
N ASP A 427 2.82 12.97 6.82
CA ASP A 427 1.69 13.89 7.04
C ASP A 427 2.14 15.37 7.03
N SER A 428 3.40 15.63 7.37
CA SER A 428 4.04 16.95 7.29
C SER A 428 4.10 17.50 5.86
N TYR A 429 4.38 16.66 4.86
CA TYR A 429 4.35 17.07 3.46
C TYR A 429 2.93 17.39 2.98
N PHE A 430 1.96 16.55 3.35
CA PHE A 430 0.57 16.79 2.99
C PHE A 430 0.02 18.08 3.63
N ALA A 431 0.47 18.43 4.84
CA ALA A 431 0.18 19.73 5.45
C ALA A 431 0.73 20.90 4.60
N LEU A 432 1.97 20.81 4.12
CA LEU A 432 2.52 21.80 3.18
C LEU A 432 1.70 21.91 1.89
N LEU A 433 1.24 20.77 1.36
CA LEU A 433 0.43 20.75 0.16
C LEU A 433 -0.96 21.37 0.37
N ALA A 434 -1.59 21.10 1.52
CA ALA A 434 -2.86 21.73 1.92
C ALA A 434 -2.73 23.25 2.08
N GLU A 435 -1.57 23.72 2.53
CA GLU A 435 -1.23 25.16 2.60
C GLU A 435 -0.78 25.75 1.27
N ARG A 436 -0.77 24.96 0.18
CA ARG A 436 -0.30 25.36 -1.16
C ARG A 436 1.13 25.90 -1.13
N HIS A 437 1.96 25.35 -0.25
CA HIS A 437 3.36 25.73 -0.14
C HIS A 437 4.09 25.51 -1.48
N PRO A 438 4.89 26.48 -1.97
CA PRO A 438 5.47 26.42 -3.31
C PRO A 438 6.33 25.17 -3.53
N GLY A 439 7.13 24.77 -2.54
CA GLY A 439 7.93 23.55 -2.62
C GLY A 439 7.07 22.30 -2.83
N ALA A 440 5.97 22.15 -2.09
CA ALA A 440 5.10 20.98 -2.21
C ALA A 440 4.43 20.93 -3.59
N LEU A 441 3.96 22.08 -4.08
CA LEU A 441 3.40 22.21 -5.42
C LEU A 441 4.41 21.87 -6.53
N ILE A 442 5.67 22.27 -6.38
CA ILE A 442 6.73 21.95 -7.35
C ILE A 442 7.00 20.44 -7.40
N LEU A 443 7.08 19.75 -6.26
CA LEU A 443 7.26 18.28 -6.27
C LEU A 443 6.06 17.57 -6.90
N LEU A 444 4.84 18.01 -6.55
CA LEU A 444 3.62 17.47 -7.15
C LEU A 444 3.56 17.69 -8.68
N ALA A 445 4.04 18.84 -9.16
CA ALA A 445 4.13 19.12 -10.60
C ALA A 445 5.06 18.14 -11.32
N HIS A 446 6.20 17.77 -10.71
CA HIS A 446 7.10 16.78 -11.29
C HIS A 446 6.51 15.38 -11.23
N TYR A 447 5.80 15.05 -10.16
CA TYR A 447 5.08 13.77 -10.09
C TYR A 447 4.05 13.60 -11.23
N CYS A 448 3.51 14.69 -11.80
CA CYS A 448 2.69 14.61 -13.02
C CYS A 448 3.41 13.93 -14.21
N LEU A 449 4.74 13.95 -14.26
CA LEU A 449 5.52 13.22 -15.27
C LEU A 449 5.38 11.70 -15.09
N ILE A 450 5.41 11.23 -13.85
CA ILE A 450 5.20 9.81 -13.50
C ILE A 450 3.74 9.42 -13.69
N LEU A 451 2.80 10.36 -13.50
CA LEU A 451 1.37 10.15 -13.76
C LEU A 451 1.02 10.15 -15.26
N LYS A 452 1.84 10.75 -16.13
CA LYS A 452 1.50 10.97 -17.54
C LYS A 452 1.13 9.68 -18.29
N PRO A 453 1.78 8.52 -18.08
CA PRO A 453 1.37 7.29 -18.75
C PRO A 453 -0.02 6.79 -18.33
N LEU A 454 -0.57 7.22 -17.19
CA LEU A 454 -1.95 6.88 -16.81
C LEU A 454 -3.01 7.69 -17.59
N ASP A 455 -2.60 8.70 -18.36
CA ASP A 455 -3.48 9.57 -19.14
C ASP A 455 -4.29 8.81 -20.21
N ASP A 456 -3.86 7.60 -20.58
CA ASP A 456 -4.55 6.73 -21.53
C ASP A 456 -5.70 5.93 -20.88
N LEU A 457 -5.80 5.94 -19.55
CA LEU A 457 -6.86 5.23 -18.82
C LEU A 457 -8.13 6.07 -18.73
N TRP A 458 -9.28 5.46 -19.05
CA TRP A 458 -10.57 6.17 -19.05
C TRP A 458 -10.90 6.87 -17.72
N TYR A 459 -10.48 6.28 -16.59
CA TYR A 459 -10.71 6.81 -15.24
C TYR A 459 -9.66 7.84 -14.79
N PHE A 460 -8.60 8.07 -15.57
CA PHE A 460 -7.53 9.03 -15.25
C PHE A 460 -7.21 10.01 -16.40
N HIS A 461 -7.95 9.91 -17.50
CA HIS A 461 -7.70 10.63 -18.74
C HIS A 461 -7.74 12.15 -18.58
N GLY A 462 -6.69 12.85 -18.97
CA GLY A 462 -6.53 14.30 -18.86
C GLY A 462 -6.21 14.80 -17.45
N ARG A 463 -6.11 13.90 -16.45
CA ARG A 463 -5.90 14.28 -15.05
C ARG A 463 -4.52 14.91 -14.79
N PRO A 464 -3.39 14.38 -15.32
CA PRO A 464 -2.08 15.00 -15.11
C PRO A 464 -2.02 16.45 -15.60
N ALA A 465 -2.62 16.73 -16.77
CA ALA A 465 -2.68 18.07 -17.35
C ALA A 465 -3.55 19.03 -16.51
N LYS A 466 -4.75 18.59 -16.07
CA LYS A 466 -5.63 19.38 -15.19
C LYS A 466 -4.97 19.69 -13.84
N LEU A 467 -4.27 18.72 -13.27
CA LEU A 467 -3.51 18.88 -12.03
C LEU A 467 -2.41 19.92 -12.20
N LEU A 468 -1.62 19.80 -13.25
CA LEU A 468 -0.50 20.69 -13.52
C LEU A 468 -0.96 22.13 -13.83
N ALA A 469 -2.05 22.30 -14.58
CA ALA A 469 -2.67 23.61 -14.80
C ALA A 469 -3.20 24.24 -13.49
N SER A 470 -3.67 23.42 -12.55
CA SER A 470 -4.10 23.89 -11.23
C SER A 470 -2.93 24.31 -10.35
N ILE A 471 -1.81 23.58 -10.43
CA ILE A 471 -0.55 23.94 -9.77
C ILE A 471 -0.01 25.27 -10.32
N MET A 472 0.06 25.42 -11.64
CA MET A 472 0.53 26.66 -12.29
C MET A 472 -0.25 27.89 -11.83
N ARG A 473 -1.58 27.77 -11.68
CA ARG A 473 -2.44 28.85 -11.19
C ARG A 473 -2.25 29.17 -9.70
N ALA A 474 -1.89 28.17 -8.89
CA ALA A 474 -1.69 28.32 -7.46
C ALA A 474 -0.28 28.81 -7.09
N LEU A 475 0.68 28.67 -8.02
CA LEU A 475 2.09 28.95 -7.78
C LEU A 475 2.46 30.36 -8.27
N ASP A 476 3.16 31.14 -7.43
CA ASP A 476 3.69 32.46 -7.84
C ASP A 476 4.62 32.34 -9.06
N GLU A 477 4.59 33.36 -9.94
CA GLU A 477 5.38 33.40 -11.18
C GLU A 477 6.88 33.18 -10.96
N LYS A 478 7.43 33.61 -9.81
CA LYS A 478 8.84 33.41 -9.47
C LYS A 478 9.27 31.94 -9.42
N TRP A 479 8.32 31.02 -9.18
CA TRP A 479 8.57 29.59 -9.09
C TRP A 479 8.26 28.83 -10.39
N HIS A 480 7.60 29.46 -11.37
CA HIS A 480 7.27 28.84 -12.66
C HIS A 480 8.48 28.28 -13.42
N PRO A 481 9.70 28.87 -13.35
CA PRO A 481 10.88 28.28 -13.97
C PRO A 481 11.15 26.84 -13.51
N PHE A 482 10.80 26.48 -12.27
CA PHE A 482 11.05 25.14 -11.73
C PHE A 482 10.08 24.09 -12.24
N ILE A 483 8.91 24.45 -12.77
CA ILE A 483 7.92 23.48 -13.28
C ILE A 483 7.81 23.48 -14.81
N ARG A 484 8.61 24.30 -15.50
CA ARG A 484 8.51 24.51 -16.95
C ARG A 484 8.64 23.21 -17.74
N ASP A 485 9.60 22.37 -17.39
CA ASP A 485 9.85 21.12 -18.10
C ASP A 485 8.71 20.13 -17.88
N ALA A 486 8.17 20.05 -16.66
CA ALA A 486 6.98 19.27 -16.37
C ALA A 486 5.77 19.74 -17.19
N VAL A 487 5.56 21.05 -17.30
CA VAL A 487 4.47 21.66 -18.09
C VAL A 487 4.57 21.28 -19.55
N LYS A 488 5.76 21.46 -20.13
CA LYS A 488 6.02 21.13 -21.54
C LYS A 488 5.78 19.64 -21.83
N SER A 489 6.27 18.75 -20.96
CA SER A 489 6.14 17.31 -21.18
C SER A 489 4.71 16.77 -21.01
N VAL A 490 3.91 17.37 -20.11
CA VAL A 490 2.56 16.86 -19.79
C VAL A 490 1.47 17.51 -20.64
N ILE A 491 1.57 18.82 -20.89
CA ILE A 491 0.53 19.62 -21.55
C ILE A 491 0.84 19.85 -23.04
N GLY A 492 2.13 19.87 -23.43
CA GLY A 492 2.60 20.18 -24.79
C GLY A 492 3.18 21.58 -24.92
#